data_AF-A0A161ZYL7-F1
#
_entry.id   AF-A0A161ZYL7-F1
#
_cell.length_a   1.000
_cell.length_b   1.000
_cell.length_c   1.000
_cell.angle_alpha   90.00
_cell.angle_beta   90.00
_cell.angle_gamma   90.00
#
_symmetry.space_group_name_H-M   'P 1'
#
loop_
_entity.id
_entity.type
_entity.pdbx_description
1 polymer ?
#
loop_
_entity_poly.entity_id
_entity_poly.type
_entity_poly.pdbx_seq_one_letter_code
_entity_poly.pdbx_strand_id
1 'polypeptide(L)'
;MSLCGGLECVFAVGCVRWLWKRCTYVGAYDSATWPNAEVDDFSAVPRLCRTILAIYEEDIHSPKVREYGLNPDCVIKRADYQHTLGQCPPYLIYVDHVHREIVLAIRGLNLAKQTDYKVLLDNRLGKQMFDGGYVHNGLLKSAIWLLNQESHRLKNLWLENGKEYDIVFVGHSLGSGIAALITVIAVNHRDHLGGIPRSKIRCYSIAPARSMSLNLAVKYADVIHSVVLQIQVIYYRQADNFRVMEVAVEEL
;
A
#
# COMPACT_ATOMS: atom_id res chain seq x y z
N MET A 1 0.28 16.27 -52.23
CA MET A 1 -0.26 15.33 -51.24
C MET A 1 0.80 14.27 -50.93
N SER A 2 1.67 14.49 -49.94
CA SER A 2 2.66 13.46 -49.54
C SER A 2 3.20 13.68 -48.12
N LEU A 3 3.16 14.91 -47.58
CA LEU A 3 3.57 15.17 -46.20
C LEU A 3 2.63 14.57 -45.12
N CYS A 4 1.34 14.38 -45.41
CA CYS A 4 0.37 13.91 -44.41
C CYS A 4 0.59 12.44 -44.02
N GLY A 5 0.90 11.57 -44.98
CA GLY A 5 1.13 10.14 -44.72
C GLY A 5 2.45 9.83 -44.00
N GLY A 6 3.48 10.67 -44.16
CA GLY A 6 4.74 10.52 -43.43
C GLY A 6 4.60 10.81 -41.92
N LEU A 7 3.80 11.82 -41.56
CA LEU A 7 3.49 12.17 -40.18
C LEU A 7 2.68 11.08 -39.48
N GLU A 8 1.71 10.49 -40.17
CA GLU A 8 0.92 9.36 -39.66
C GLU A 8 1.78 8.11 -39.41
N CYS A 9 2.71 7.79 -40.31
CA CYS A 9 3.64 6.68 -40.14
C CYS A 9 4.60 6.89 -38.96
N VAL A 10 5.16 8.10 -38.79
CA VAL A 10 6.03 8.42 -37.64
C VAL A 10 5.25 8.32 -36.33
N PHE A 11 4.00 8.80 -36.31
CA PHE A 11 3.12 8.68 -35.16
C PHE A 11 2.83 7.20 -34.83
N ALA A 12 2.48 6.40 -35.84
CA ALA A 12 2.21 4.97 -35.66
C ALA A 12 3.43 4.21 -35.14
N VAL A 13 4.62 4.44 -35.70
CA VAL A 13 5.88 3.84 -35.22
C VAL A 13 6.18 4.31 -33.79
N GLY A 14 5.92 5.57 -33.47
CA GLY A 14 6.01 6.11 -32.11
C GLY A 14 5.09 5.39 -31.12
N CYS A 15 3.81 5.21 -31.47
CA CYS A 15 2.83 4.48 -30.68
C CYS A 15 3.20 3.00 -30.50
N VAL A 16 3.64 2.33 -31.57
CA VAL A 16 4.08 0.92 -31.52
C VAL A 16 5.33 0.78 -30.66
N ARG A 17 6.31 1.68 -30.79
CA ARG A 17 7.52 1.67 -29.96
C ARG A 17 7.18 1.95 -28.48
N TRP A 18 6.28 2.89 -28.22
CA TRP A 18 5.80 3.19 -26.87
C TRP A 18 5.07 1.98 -26.26
N LEU A 19 4.18 1.34 -27.01
CA LEU A 19 3.45 0.15 -26.59
C LEU A 19 4.41 -1.03 -26.38
N TRP A 20 5.33 -1.28 -27.31
CA TRP A 20 6.37 -2.30 -27.19
C TRP A 20 7.20 -2.08 -25.93
N LYS A 21 7.64 -0.83 -25.67
CA LYS A 21 8.38 -0.50 -24.46
C LYS A 21 7.52 -0.78 -23.23
N ARG A 22 6.26 -0.33 -23.17
CA ARG A 22 5.35 -0.61 -22.05
C ARG A 22 5.09 -2.11 -21.82
N CYS A 23 5.02 -2.92 -22.87
CA CYS A 23 4.76 -4.36 -22.77
C CYS A 23 6.01 -5.20 -22.49
N THR A 24 7.21 -4.70 -22.80
CA THR A 24 8.49 -5.41 -22.60
C THR A 24 9.33 -4.86 -21.45
N TYR A 25 8.93 -3.71 -20.87
CA TYR A 25 9.57 -3.16 -19.69
C TYR A 25 9.26 -4.03 -18.48
N VAL A 26 10.31 -4.50 -17.82
CA VAL A 26 10.23 -5.28 -16.59
C VAL A 26 10.82 -4.42 -15.47
N GLY A 27 10.14 -4.33 -14.32
CA GLY A 27 10.63 -3.55 -13.17
C GLY A 27 12.00 -3.98 -12.62
N ALA A 28 12.54 -5.12 -13.10
CA ALA A 28 13.92 -5.52 -12.87
C ALA A 28 14.93 -4.45 -13.37
N TYR A 29 14.61 -3.75 -14.47
CA TYR A 29 15.44 -2.66 -14.98
C TYR A 29 15.51 -1.47 -14.03
N ASP A 30 14.38 -1.09 -13.38
CA ASP A 30 14.35 0.02 -12.42
C ASP A 30 15.22 -0.25 -11.21
N SER A 31 15.19 -1.50 -10.71
CA SER A 31 15.95 -1.91 -9.53
C SER A 31 17.38 -2.35 -9.83
N ALA A 32 17.83 -2.35 -11.09
CA ALA A 32 19.06 -3.02 -11.50
C ALA A 32 20.30 -2.49 -10.75
N THR A 33 20.30 -1.20 -10.41
CA THR A 33 21.37 -0.49 -9.70
C THR A 33 21.13 -0.35 -8.20
N TRP A 34 20.02 -0.89 -7.68
CA TRP A 34 19.66 -0.70 -6.28
C TRP A 34 20.45 -1.67 -5.39
N PRO A 35 20.82 -1.25 -4.17
CA PRO A 35 21.43 -2.16 -3.21
C PRO A 35 20.44 -3.26 -2.84
N ASN A 36 20.97 -4.42 -2.44
CA ASN A 36 20.14 -5.46 -1.84
C ASN A 36 19.63 -4.96 -0.48
N ALA A 37 18.39 -5.28 -0.15
CA ALA A 37 17.84 -4.99 1.17
C ALA A 37 18.54 -5.80 2.24
N GLU A 38 18.72 -5.20 3.42
CA GLU A 38 19.20 -5.93 4.58
C GLU A 38 18.08 -6.83 5.13
N VAL A 39 18.47 -7.86 5.90
CA VAL A 39 17.51 -8.79 6.50
C VAL A 39 16.53 -8.05 7.41
N ASP A 40 17.04 -7.04 8.14
CA ASP A 40 16.26 -6.25 9.07
C ASP A 40 15.21 -5.39 8.36
N ASP A 41 15.55 -4.82 7.19
CA ASP A 41 14.62 -4.05 6.34
C ASP A 41 13.43 -4.89 5.86
N PHE A 42 13.66 -6.19 5.65
CA PHE A 42 12.63 -7.11 5.15
C PHE A 42 11.90 -7.88 6.24
N SER A 43 12.44 -7.93 7.46
CA SER A 43 11.93 -8.75 8.58
C SER A 43 10.43 -8.54 8.87
N ALA A 44 9.92 -7.32 8.63
CA ALA A 44 8.53 -6.94 8.77
C ALA A 44 7.59 -7.46 7.69
N VAL A 45 8.08 -7.58 6.47
CA VAL A 45 7.22 -7.82 5.32
C VAL A 45 6.47 -9.16 5.43
N PRO A 46 7.12 -10.30 5.74
CA PRO A 46 6.40 -11.58 5.83
C PRO A 46 5.32 -11.61 6.89
N ARG A 47 5.52 -10.99 8.06
CA ARG A 47 4.49 -10.94 9.12
C ARG A 47 3.32 -10.04 8.71
N LEU A 48 3.59 -8.88 8.13
CA LEU A 48 2.55 -7.93 7.72
C LEU A 48 1.74 -8.46 6.52
N CYS A 49 2.37 -9.19 5.60
CA CYS A 49 1.67 -9.92 4.55
C CYS A 49 0.69 -10.96 5.12
N ARG A 50 1.09 -11.69 6.18
CA ARG A 50 0.19 -12.63 6.87
C ARG A 50 -0.99 -11.89 7.51
N THR A 51 -0.76 -10.73 8.14
CA THR A 51 -1.83 -9.86 8.67
C THR A 51 -2.81 -9.41 7.59
N ILE A 52 -2.33 -9.04 6.40
CA ILE A 52 -3.20 -8.70 5.26
C ILE A 52 -3.99 -9.92 4.79
N LEU A 53 -3.35 -11.08 4.65
CA LEU A 53 -3.99 -12.32 4.18
C LEU A 53 -5.12 -12.76 5.12
N ALA A 54 -4.96 -12.55 6.43
CA ALA A 54 -6.02 -12.80 7.42
C ALA A 54 -7.34 -12.04 7.12
N ILE A 55 -7.27 -10.88 6.46
CA ILE A 55 -8.46 -10.11 6.06
C ILE A 55 -9.28 -10.85 4.99
N TYR A 56 -8.61 -11.67 4.16
CA TYR A 56 -9.22 -12.43 3.08
C TYR A 56 -9.89 -13.73 3.54
N GLU A 57 -9.56 -14.24 4.72
CA GLU A 57 -10.18 -15.42 5.30
C GLU A 57 -11.66 -15.19 5.61
N GLU A 58 -12.48 -16.23 5.67
CA GLU A 58 -13.87 -16.06 6.13
C GLU A 58 -13.91 -16.00 7.66
N ASP A 59 -13.22 -16.94 8.30
CA ASP A 59 -13.03 -17.01 9.75
C ASP A 59 -11.53 -17.01 10.09
N ILE A 60 -11.12 -16.12 11.00
CA ILE A 60 -9.74 -15.98 11.46
C ILE A 60 -9.39 -17.06 12.49
N HIS A 61 -10.37 -17.59 13.23
CA HIS A 61 -10.14 -18.68 14.19
C HIS A 61 -9.99 -20.04 13.51
N SER A 62 -10.53 -20.17 12.30
CA SER A 62 -10.42 -21.37 11.45
C SER A 62 -9.96 -21.01 10.04
N PRO A 63 -8.72 -20.50 9.88
CA PRO A 63 -8.23 -20.05 8.58
C PRO A 63 -8.06 -21.24 7.62
N LYS A 64 -8.31 -21.01 6.33
CA LYS A 64 -8.12 -22.04 5.28
C LYS A 64 -6.65 -22.47 5.20
N VAL A 65 -5.74 -21.55 5.50
CA VAL A 65 -4.31 -21.83 5.66
C VAL A 65 -3.96 -21.73 7.15
N ARG A 66 -3.63 -22.86 7.78
CA ARG A 66 -3.34 -22.95 9.23
C ARG A 66 -2.07 -22.18 9.66
N GLU A 67 -1.25 -21.73 8.73
CA GLU A 67 0.14 -21.33 8.98
C GLU A 67 0.41 -19.81 8.98
N TYR A 68 -0.64 -18.98 9.05
CA TYR A 68 -0.42 -17.52 9.13
C TYR A 68 0.30 -17.10 10.42
N GLY A 69 0.22 -17.89 11.49
CA GLY A 69 0.90 -17.60 12.76
C GLY A 69 0.42 -16.31 13.42
N LEU A 70 -0.80 -15.85 13.11
CA LEU A 70 -1.48 -14.75 13.78
C LEU A 70 -2.26 -15.30 14.98
N ASN A 71 -2.21 -14.59 16.10
CA ASN A 71 -3.06 -14.90 17.24
C ASN A 71 -4.43 -14.22 17.08
N PRO A 72 -5.53 -14.95 16.86
CA PRO A 72 -6.86 -14.35 16.68
C PRO A 72 -7.29 -13.46 17.85
N ASP A 73 -6.84 -13.75 19.08
CA ASP A 73 -7.21 -13.00 20.28
C ASP A 73 -6.60 -11.59 20.31
N CYS A 74 -5.55 -11.36 19.52
CA CYS A 74 -4.91 -10.05 19.36
C CYS A 74 -5.58 -9.17 18.28
N VAL A 75 -6.64 -9.68 17.63
CA VAL A 75 -7.46 -8.89 16.69
C VAL A 75 -8.41 -8.01 17.48
N ILE A 76 -8.19 -6.69 17.41
CA ILE A 76 -9.06 -5.72 18.09
C ILE A 76 -10.33 -5.44 17.28
N LYS A 77 -10.20 -5.38 15.96
CA LYS A 77 -11.32 -5.10 15.07
C LYS A 77 -11.10 -5.67 13.70
N ARG A 78 -12.17 -6.23 13.14
CA ARG A 78 -12.27 -6.58 11.73
C ARG A 78 -13.48 -5.87 11.13
N ALA A 79 -13.28 -5.16 10.03
CA ALA A 79 -14.35 -4.49 9.30
C ALA A 79 -14.44 -5.05 7.88
N ASP A 80 -15.60 -5.62 7.55
CA ASP A 80 -15.93 -6.08 6.20
C ASP A 80 -16.69 -5.00 5.41
N TYR A 81 -17.16 -5.36 4.22
CA TYR A 81 -17.93 -4.45 3.36
C TYR A 81 -19.24 -3.93 3.98
N GLN A 82 -19.88 -4.69 4.87
CA GLN A 82 -21.10 -4.23 5.56
C GLN A 82 -20.75 -3.13 6.56
N HIS A 83 -19.60 -3.24 7.22
CA HIS A 83 -19.10 -2.23 8.14
C HIS A 83 -18.57 -0.99 7.41
N THR A 84 -17.92 -1.15 6.25
CA THR A 84 -17.31 -0.01 5.54
C THR A 84 -18.29 0.74 4.65
N LEU A 85 -19.47 0.19 4.37
CA LEU A 85 -20.50 0.79 3.52
C LEU A 85 -19.96 1.22 2.14
N GLY A 86 -18.92 0.54 1.65
CA GLY A 86 -18.27 0.82 0.37
C GLY A 86 -17.35 2.04 0.34
N GLN A 87 -17.06 2.68 1.48
CA GLN A 87 -16.17 3.85 1.56
C GLN A 87 -14.68 3.47 1.60
N CYS A 88 -14.38 2.25 2.04
CA CYS A 88 -13.03 1.70 2.15
C CYS A 88 -13.10 0.18 1.94
N PRO A 89 -12.06 -0.45 1.35
CA PRO A 89 -11.91 -1.91 1.40
C PRO A 89 -11.89 -2.43 2.84
N PRO A 90 -12.18 -3.72 3.06
CA PRO A 90 -12.08 -4.35 4.36
C PRO A 90 -10.72 -4.11 5.02
N TYR A 91 -10.72 -3.97 6.35
CA TYR A 91 -9.51 -3.74 7.13
C TYR A 91 -9.55 -4.48 8.47
N LEU A 92 -8.38 -4.58 9.09
CA LEU A 92 -8.13 -5.25 10.35
C LEU A 92 -7.24 -4.37 11.23
N ILE A 93 -7.58 -4.25 12.51
CA ILE A 93 -6.70 -3.71 13.55
C ILE A 93 -6.22 -4.88 14.40
N TYR A 94 -4.91 -5.04 14.45
CA TYR A 94 -4.22 -6.12 15.13
C TYR A 94 -3.13 -5.55 16.04
N VAL A 95 -3.01 -6.07 17.26
CA VAL A 95 -1.93 -5.66 18.17
C VAL A 95 -0.90 -6.79 18.26
N ASP A 96 0.26 -6.56 17.68
CA ASP A 96 1.39 -7.48 17.75
C ASP A 96 2.22 -7.17 19.00
N HIS A 97 1.93 -7.86 20.09
CA HIS A 97 2.68 -7.70 21.34
C HIS A 97 4.13 -8.20 21.26
N VAL A 98 4.44 -9.12 20.34
CA VAL A 98 5.79 -9.66 20.16
C VAL A 98 6.70 -8.60 19.55
N HIS A 99 6.22 -7.90 18.53
CA HIS A 99 6.96 -6.84 17.85
C HIS A 99 6.68 -5.45 18.42
N ARG A 100 5.73 -5.32 19.35
CA ARG A 100 5.25 -4.05 19.93
C ARG A 100 4.68 -3.11 18.86
N GLU A 101 3.82 -3.64 18.00
CA GLU A 101 3.21 -2.92 16.88
C GLU A 101 1.68 -2.89 16.99
N ILE A 102 1.08 -1.75 16.68
CA ILE A 102 -0.36 -1.61 16.42
C ILE A 102 -0.53 -1.53 14.91
N VAL A 103 -1.05 -2.59 14.31
CA VAL A 103 -1.12 -2.76 12.87
C VAL A 103 -2.53 -2.47 12.37
N LEU A 104 -2.67 -1.48 11.50
CA LEU A 104 -3.88 -1.27 10.69
C LEU A 104 -3.61 -1.82 9.28
N ALA A 105 -4.16 -3.01 9.02
CA ALA A 105 -4.01 -3.72 7.75
C ALA A 105 -5.23 -3.51 6.85
N ILE A 106 -4.99 -3.18 5.57
CA ILE A 106 -6.03 -2.83 4.59
C ILE A 106 -5.98 -3.78 3.39
N ARG A 107 -7.12 -4.37 3.07
CA ARG A 107 -7.28 -5.31 1.97
C ARG A 107 -7.13 -4.62 0.61
N GLY A 108 -6.67 -5.38 -0.38
CA GLY A 108 -6.75 -4.98 -1.79
C GLY A 108 -8.15 -5.10 -2.38
N LEU A 109 -8.26 -4.75 -3.66
CA LEU A 109 -9.51 -4.78 -4.42
C LEU A 109 -10.09 -6.21 -4.49
N ASN A 110 -11.39 -6.33 -4.29
CA ASN A 110 -12.16 -7.52 -4.60
C ASN A 110 -12.86 -7.36 -5.97
N LEU A 111 -12.52 -8.24 -6.91
CA LEU A 111 -13.04 -8.19 -8.28
C LEU A 111 -14.57 -8.31 -8.38
N ALA A 112 -15.23 -8.88 -7.36
CA ALA A 112 -16.69 -8.99 -7.30
C ALA A 112 -17.37 -7.77 -6.66
N LYS A 113 -16.62 -6.81 -6.10
CA LYS A 113 -17.16 -5.69 -5.34
C LYS A 113 -17.04 -4.38 -6.11
N GLN A 114 -18.16 -3.92 -6.63
CA GLN A 114 -18.25 -2.65 -7.38
C GLN A 114 -17.77 -1.43 -6.58
N THR A 115 -17.89 -1.45 -5.26
CA THR A 115 -17.42 -0.37 -4.38
C THR A 115 -15.91 -0.15 -4.46
N ASP A 116 -15.14 -1.23 -4.60
CA ASP A 116 -13.67 -1.12 -4.70
C ASP A 116 -13.27 -0.49 -6.04
N TYR A 117 -13.97 -0.83 -7.12
CA TYR A 117 -13.79 -0.16 -8.40
C TYR A 117 -14.18 1.32 -8.33
N LYS A 118 -15.22 1.70 -7.57
CA LYS A 118 -15.56 3.11 -7.38
C LYS A 118 -14.42 3.87 -6.71
N VAL A 119 -13.79 3.29 -5.68
CA VAL A 119 -12.61 3.88 -5.04
C VAL A 119 -11.46 4.02 -6.04
N LEU A 120 -11.15 2.96 -6.79
CA LEU A 120 -10.07 2.97 -7.78
C LEU A 120 -10.30 3.94 -8.95
N LEU A 121 -11.54 4.06 -9.42
CA LEU A 121 -11.89 4.86 -10.60
C LEU A 121 -12.24 6.32 -10.24
N ASP A 122 -12.42 6.64 -8.96
CA ASP A 122 -12.61 8.02 -8.48
C ASP A 122 -11.27 8.78 -8.51
N ASN A 123 -10.72 8.98 -9.70
CA ASN A 123 -9.49 9.73 -9.88
C ASN A 123 -9.52 10.55 -11.18
N ARG A 124 -10.30 11.64 -11.17
CA ARG A 124 -10.37 12.56 -12.31
C ARG A 124 -8.99 13.16 -12.59
N LEU A 125 -8.27 12.60 -13.58
CA LEU A 125 -6.93 12.99 -14.04
C LEU A 125 -5.84 13.10 -12.95
N GLY A 126 -6.04 12.53 -11.75
CA GLY A 126 -5.04 12.58 -10.68
C GLY A 126 -4.71 13.99 -10.17
N LYS A 127 -5.61 14.97 -10.32
CA LYS A 127 -5.35 16.39 -9.98
C LYS A 127 -5.69 16.78 -8.54
N GLN A 128 -5.97 15.84 -7.65
CA GLN A 128 -6.27 16.19 -6.25
C GLN A 128 -4.99 16.66 -5.57
N MET A 129 -4.89 17.97 -5.31
CA MET A 129 -3.76 18.53 -4.59
C MET A 129 -3.81 18.15 -3.12
N PHE A 130 -2.65 17.76 -2.59
CA PHE A 130 -2.46 17.46 -1.17
C PHE A 130 -0.99 17.66 -0.80
N ASP A 131 -0.71 18.42 0.27
CA ASP A 131 0.64 18.62 0.81
C ASP A 131 1.71 19.04 -0.23
N GLY A 132 1.33 19.90 -1.18
CA GLY A 132 2.23 20.38 -2.23
C GLY A 132 2.53 19.38 -3.34
N GLY A 133 1.81 18.25 -3.40
CA GLY A 133 1.83 17.32 -4.53
C GLY A 133 0.41 16.91 -4.94
N TYR A 134 0.33 15.81 -5.68
CA TYR A 134 -0.94 15.24 -6.16
C TYR A 134 -1.15 13.85 -5.60
N VAL A 135 -2.40 13.53 -5.25
CA VAL A 135 -2.79 12.24 -4.73
C VAL A 135 -4.00 11.68 -5.48
N HIS A 136 -4.21 10.37 -5.34
CA HIS A 136 -5.38 9.72 -5.89
C HIS A 136 -6.62 10.07 -5.07
N ASN A 137 -7.64 10.67 -5.70
CA ASN A 137 -8.80 11.22 -4.99
C ASN A 137 -9.61 10.16 -4.21
N GLY A 138 -9.95 9.04 -4.84
CA GLY A 138 -10.68 7.94 -4.18
C GLY A 138 -9.93 7.35 -2.99
N LEU A 139 -8.63 7.06 -3.15
CA LEU A 139 -7.79 6.56 -2.07
C LEU A 139 -7.68 7.57 -0.91
N LEU A 140 -7.56 8.87 -1.21
CA LEU A 140 -7.54 9.93 -0.20
C LEU A 140 -8.85 9.97 0.60
N LYS A 141 -10.00 9.88 -0.09
CA LYS A 141 -11.31 9.83 0.58
C LYS A 141 -11.43 8.63 1.51
N SER A 142 -11.01 7.44 1.05
CA SER A 142 -10.99 6.23 1.88
C SER A 142 -10.05 6.37 3.08
N ALA A 143 -8.88 6.99 2.90
CA ALA A 143 -7.91 7.23 3.97
C ALA A 143 -8.48 8.17 5.05
N ILE A 144 -9.08 9.29 4.64
CA ILE A 144 -9.74 10.24 5.55
C ILE A 144 -10.91 9.55 6.27
N TRP A 145 -11.74 8.81 5.54
CA TRP A 145 -12.85 8.08 6.12
C TRP A 145 -12.36 7.11 7.20
N LEU A 146 -11.32 6.32 6.92
CA LEU A 146 -10.80 5.33 7.86
C LEU A 146 -10.21 5.98 9.11
N LEU A 147 -9.46 7.07 8.96
CA LEU A 147 -8.95 7.83 10.10
C LEU A 147 -10.06 8.43 10.96
N ASN A 148 -11.16 8.91 10.36
CA ASN A 148 -12.31 9.41 11.11
C ASN A 148 -12.99 8.30 11.93
N GLN A 149 -12.97 7.05 11.44
CA GLN A 149 -13.52 5.90 12.18
C GLN A 149 -12.60 5.39 13.28
N GLU A 150 -11.28 5.38 13.03
CA GLU A 150 -10.33 4.58 13.81
C GLU A 150 -9.29 5.38 14.59
N SER A 151 -9.12 6.68 14.34
CA SER A 151 -8.11 7.51 15.01
C SER A 151 -8.18 7.45 16.54
N HIS A 152 -9.38 7.56 17.11
CA HIS A 152 -9.58 7.44 18.56
C HIS A 152 -9.21 6.05 19.09
N ARG A 153 -9.53 4.99 18.34
CA ARG A 153 -9.19 3.61 18.71
C ARG A 153 -7.68 3.38 18.67
N LEU A 154 -7.02 3.82 17.59
CA LEU A 154 -5.57 3.74 17.45
C LEU A 154 -4.85 4.52 18.57
N LYS A 155 -5.34 5.73 18.89
CA LYS A 155 -4.85 6.53 20.00
C LYS A 155 -4.99 5.79 21.33
N ASN A 156 -6.17 5.23 21.63
CA ASN A 156 -6.40 4.51 22.87
C ASN A 156 -5.50 3.29 23.00
N LEU A 157 -5.40 2.47 21.95
CA LEU A 157 -4.49 1.32 21.94
C LEU A 157 -3.05 1.76 22.18
N TRP A 158 -2.60 2.86 21.58
CA TRP A 158 -1.26 3.37 21.78
C TRP A 158 -1.03 3.83 23.23
N LEU A 159 -2.01 4.50 23.85
CA LEU A 159 -1.95 4.92 25.25
C LEU A 159 -1.97 3.72 26.22
N GLU A 160 -2.84 2.74 25.99
CA GLU A 160 -3.01 1.53 26.80
C GLU A 160 -1.75 0.66 26.77
N ASN A 161 -1.05 0.63 25.63
CA ASN A 161 0.24 -0.05 25.46
C ASN A 161 1.45 0.83 25.85
N GLY A 162 1.25 1.78 26.76
CA GLY A 162 2.33 2.57 27.37
C GLY A 162 2.97 3.62 26.46
N LYS A 163 2.39 3.94 25.30
CA LYS A 163 2.99 4.79 24.25
C LYS A 163 4.28 4.23 23.67
N GLU A 164 4.54 2.95 23.89
CA GLU A 164 5.78 2.31 23.49
C GLU A 164 5.69 1.70 22.11
N TYR A 165 4.48 1.32 21.68
CA TYR A 165 4.27 0.58 20.45
C TYR A 165 4.39 1.48 19.22
N ASP A 166 4.86 0.90 18.12
CA ASP A 166 4.85 1.54 16.82
C ASP A 166 3.47 1.40 16.17
N ILE A 167 3.03 2.42 15.44
CA ILE A 167 1.84 2.34 14.60
C ILE A 167 2.26 2.01 13.18
N VAL A 168 1.78 0.86 12.70
CA VAL A 168 2.10 0.35 11.37
C VAL A 168 0.86 0.33 10.51
N PHE A 169 0.90 1.08 9.41
CA PHE A 169 -0.11 1.03 8.37
C PHE A 169 0.36 0.06 7.28
N VAL A 170 -0.44 -0.95 6.96
CA VAL A 170 -0.07 -1.92 5.92
C VAL A 170 -1.22 -2.13 4.97
N GLY A 171 -0.96 -2.27 3.69
CA GLY A 171 -2.01 -2.59 2.74
C GLY A 171 -1.47 -3.28 1.50
N HIS A 172 -2.36 -4.03 0.84
CA HIS A 172 -2.07 -4.72 -0.42
C HIS A 172 -2.82 -4.07 -1.59
N SER A 173 -2.15 -3.91 -2.75
CA SER A 173 -2.79 -3.45 -3.99
C SER A 173 -3.60 -2.17 -3.77
N LEU A 174 -4.92 -2.16 -3.93
CA LEU A 174 -5.75 -0.98 -3.64
C LEU A 174 -5.56 -0.44 -2.21
N GLY A 175 -5.51 -1.33 -1.21
CA GLY A 175 -5.37 -0.96 0.20
C GLY A 175 -4.01 -0.36 0.54
N SER A 176 -2.97 -0.70 -0.22
CA SER A 176 -1.62 -0.16 -0.04
C SER A 176 -1.56 1.35 -0.25
N GLY A 177 -2.29 1.87 -1.25
CA GLY A 177 -2.36 3.29 -1.52
C GLY A 177 -3.17 4.05 -0.47
N ILE A 178 -4.17 3.41 0.12
CA ILE A 178 -4.92 3.95 1.26
C ILE A 178 -4.01 4.01 2.49
N ALA A 179 -3.29 2.94 2.81
CA ALA A 179 -2.32 2.89 3.92
C ALA A 179 -1.24 3.97 3.79
N ALA A 180 -0.70 4.15 2.59
CA ALA A 180 0.27 5.21 2.31
C ALA A 180 -0.30 6.60 2.59
N LEU A 181 -1.52 6.91 2.11
CA LEU A 181 -2.15 8.22 2.34
C LEU A 181 -2.55 8.44 3.80
N ILE A 182 -3.00 7.40 4.52
CA ILE A 182 -3.21 7.46 5.96
C ILE A 182 -1.92 7.85 6.67
N THR A 183 -0.79 7.27 6.26
CA THR A 183 0.52 7.54 6.84
C THR A 183 0.91 8.99 6.65
N VAL A 184 0.76 9.53 5.44
CA VAL A 184 1.00 10.95 5.16
C VAL A 184 0.14 11.85 6.07
N ILE A 185 -1.16 11.55 6.20
CA ILE A 185 -2.05 12.34 7.07
C ILE A 185 -1.61 12.22 8.55
N ALA A 186 -1.30 11.00 9.00
CA ALA A 186 -0.92 10.70 10.37
C ALA A 186 0.36 11.44 10.81
N VAL A 187 1.37 11.48 9.94
CA VAL A 187 2.65 12.16 10.26
C VAL A 187 2.54 13.68 10.21
N ASN A 188 1.61 14.23 9.41
CA ASN A 188 1.37 15.67 9.33
C ASN A 188 0.45 16.18 10.44
N HIS A 189 -0.47 15.33 10.93
CA HIS A 189 -1.47 15.68 11.93
C HIS A 189 -1.37 14.75 13.15
N ARG A 190 -0.17 14.62 13.72
CA ARG A 190 0.14 13.68 14.83
C ARG A 190 -0.74 13.89 16.05
N ASP A 191 -1.18 15.12 16.28
CA ASP A 191 -2.05 15.49 17.40
C ASP A 191 -3.39 14.74 17.36
N HIS A 192 -3.90 14.43 16.16
CA HIS A 192 -5.14 13.68 15.98
C HIS A 192 -4.99 12.19 16.35
N LEU A 193 -3.76 11.67 16.42
CA LEU A 193 -3.44 10.32 16.87
C LEU A 193 -2.82 10.29 18.27
N GLY A 194 -2.92 11.38 19.04
CA GLY A 194 -2.40 11.44 20.41
C GLY A 194 -0.95 11.90 20.52
N GLY A 195 -0.38 12.51 19.48
CA GLY A 195 0.96 13.09 19.49
C GLY A 195 2.08 12.06 19.24
N ILE A 196 1.77 10.97 18.55
CA ILE A 196 2.70 9.88 18.28
C ILE A 196 3.94 10.44 17.56
N PRO A 197 5.17 10.10 18.01
CA PRO A 197 6.37 10.52 17.31
C PRO A 197 6.39 9.99 15.87
N ARG A 198 6.85 10.81 14.92
CA ARG A 198 7.00 10.38 13.51
C ARG A 198 7.84 9.10 13.39
N SER A 199 8.87 8.96 14.24
CA SER A 199 9.75 7.80 14.29
C SER A 199 9.05 6.47 14.63
N LYS A 200 7.83 6.53 15.19
CA LYS A 200 7.00 5.38 15.54
C LYS A 200 5.88 5.10 14.54
N ILE A 201 5.87 5.81 13.41
CA ILE A 201 4.86 5.64 12.37
C ILE A 201 5.56 5.03 11.15
N ARG A 202 5.11 3.86 10.73
CA ARG A 202 5.63 3.15 9.56
C ARG A 202 4.51 2.74 8.63
N CYS A 203 4.82 2.62 7.36
CA CYS A 203 3.91 2.11 6.35
C CYS A 203 4.59 1.08 5.46
N TYR A 204 3.88 -0.01 5.18
CA TYR A 204 4.31 -1.04 4.26
C TYR A 204 3.25 -1.19 3.15
N SER A 205 3.60 -0.69 1.97
CA SER A 205 2.76 -0.67 0.78
C SER A 205 3.09 -1.88 -0.09
N ILE A 206 2.34 -2.97 0.07
CA ILE A 206 2.58 -4.24 -0.61
C ILE A 206 1.89 -4.26 -1.97
N ALA A 207 2.65 -4.54 -3.04
CA ALA A 207 2.18 -4.41 -4.43
C ALA A 207 1.47 -3.07 -4.66
N PRO A 208 2.18 -1.94 -4.49
CA PRO A 208 1.60 -0.61 -4.32
C PRO A 208 0.71 -0.19 -5.49
N ALA A 209 -0.45 0.38 -5.18
CA ALA A 209 -1.21 1.19 -6.16
C ALA A 209 -0.57 2.58 -6.28
N ARG A 210 -0.63 3.18 -7.47
CA ARG A 210 -0.21 4.58 -7.66
C ARG A 210 -1.14 5.52 -6.88
N SER A 211 -0.65 6.01 -5.75
CA SER A 211 -1.45 6.79 -4.79
C SER A 211 -1.06 8.26 -4.69
N MET A 212 0.17 8.63 -5.05
CA MET A 212 0.69 9.99 -4.93
C MET A 212 1.77 10.31 -5.97
N SER A 213 2.06 11.60 -6.15
CA SER A 213 3.12 12.11 -7.03
C SER A 213 4.51 11.83 -6.47
N LEU A 214 5.50 11.82 -7.37
CA LEU A 214 6.90 11.51 -7.04
C LEU A 214 7.46 12.37 -5.90
N ASN A 215 7.17 13.68 -5.91
CA ASN A 215 7.66 14.58 -4.86
C ASN A 215 7.14 14.22 -3.47
N LEU A 216 5.90 13.70 -3.36
CA LEU A 216 5.37 13.20 -2.09
C LEU A 216 6.01 11.85 -1.73
N ALA A 217 6.16 10.94 -2.71
CA ALA A 217 6.81 9.66 -2.47
C ALA A 217 8.24 9.84 -1.90
N VAL A 218 9.02 10.77 -2.46
CA VAL A 218 10.36 11.13 -1.96
C VAL A 218 10.29 11.80 -0.58
N LYS A 219 9.35 12.72 -0.36
CA LYS A 219 9.17 13.43 0.92
C LYS A 219 8.85 12.48 2.09
N TYR A 220 8.19 11.35 1.82
CA TYR A 220 7.74 10.39 2.83
C TYR A 220 8.49 9.04 2.78
N ALA A 221 9.62 8.98 2.06
CA ALA A 221 10.41 7.75 1.92
C ALA A 221 10.96 7.22 3.27
N ASP A 222 11.10 8.08 4.28
CA ASP A 222 11.54 7.71 5.63
C ASP A 222 10.48 6.95 6.46
N VAL A 223 9.22 6.95 6.03
CA VAL A 223 8.10 6.31 6.73
C VAL A 223 7.25 5.39 5.85
N ILE A 224 7.35 5.47 4.52
CA ILE A 224 6.59 4.63 3.59
C ILE A 224 7.52 3.72 2.79
N HIS A 225 7.49 2.44 3.13
CA HIS A 225 8.22 1.39 2.42
C HIS A 225 7.31 0.74 1.38
N SER A 226 7.73 0.76 0.12
CA SER A 226 7.04 0.05 -0.95
C SER A 226 7.66 -1.33 -1.15
N VAL A 227 6.83 -2.34 -1.39
CA VAL A 227 7.32 -3.71 -1.60
C VAL A 227 6.65 -4.28 -2.84
N VAL A 228 7.47 -4.62 -3.83
CA VAL A 228 7.02 -5.26 -5.07
C VAL A 228 7.74 -6.59 -5.19
N LEU A 229 6.96 -7.66 -5.37
CA LEU A 229 7.52 -8.96 -5.70
C LEU A 229 7.96 -8.95 -7.16
N GLN A 230 9.27 -9.04 -7.39
CA GLN A 230 9.80 -9.27 -8.73
C GLN A 230 9.70 -10.76 -9.07
N ILE A 231 8.70 -11.11 -9.87
CA ILE A 231 8.66 -12.44 -10.50
C ILE A 231 9.58 -12.39 -11.70
N GLN A 232 10.81 -12.89 -11.55
CA GLN A 232 11.61 -13.26 -12.69
C GLN A 232 10.95 -14.49 -13.34
N VAL A 233 10.44 -14.37 -14.56
CA VAL A 233 10.04 -15.51 -15.40
C VAL A 233 11.31 -16.25 -15.83
N ILE A 234 11.98 -16.89 -14.87
CA ILE A 234 13.07 -17.83 -15.13
C ILE A 234 12.43 -19.20 -15.07
N TYR A 235 12.49 -19.91 -16.19
CA TYR A 235 12.25 -21.36 -16.25
C TYR A 235 13.03 -22.04 -15.12
N TYR A 236 12.30 -22.61 -14.14
CA TYR A 236 12.79 -23.51 -13.08
C TYR A 236 14.27 -23.37 -12.67
N ARG A 237 14.56 -22.52 -11.69
CA ARG A 237 15.55 -22.81 -10.63
C ARG A 237 15.46 -21.77 -9.49
N GLN A 238 15.26 -22.28 -8.29
CA GLN A 238 15.34 -21.68 -6.94
C GLN A 238 15.17 -20.16 -6.79
N ALA A 239 14.11 -19.81 -6.06
CA ALA A 239 13.82 -18.48 -5.55
C ALA A 239 14.85 -18.04 -4.53
N ASP A 240 15.64 -17.00 -4.82
CA ASP A 240 16.53 -16.37 -3.83
C ASP A 240 16.74 -14.85 -4.02
N ASN A 241 15.95 -14.16 -4.86
CA ASN A 241 16.10 -12.70 -5.03
C ASN A 241 14.80 -11.95 -4.72
N PHE A 242 14.59 -11.61 -3.45
CA PHE A 242 13.61 -10.60 -3.03
C PHE A 242 14.33 -9.26 -2.90
N ARG A 243 13.92 -8.26 -3.70
CA ARG A 243 14.38 -6.88 -3.55
C ARG A 243 13.28 -6.08 -2.87
N VAL A 244 13.58 -5.45 -1.73
CA VAL A 244 12.71 -4.42 -1.18
C VAL A 244 12.79 -3.22 -2.10
N MET A 245 11.63 -2.78 -2.55
CA MET A 245 11.54 -1.78 -3.58
C MET A 245 11.31 -0.42 -2.91
N GLU A 246 12.36 0.26 -2.45
CA GLU A 246 12.25 1.69 -2.12
C GLU A 246 11.92 2.50 -3.38
N VAL A 247 10.62 2.67 -3.63
CA VAL A 247 10.01 3.63 -4.56
C VAL A 247 10.37 3.39 -6.04
N ALA A 248 9.63 2.53 -6.75
CA ALA A 248 9.55 2.66 -8.21
C ALA A 248 8.36 3.57 -8.53
N VAL A 249 8.67 4.69 -9.18
CA VAL A 249 7.68 5.62 -9.70
C VAL A 249 7.98 5.78 -11.18
N GLU A 250 7.08 5.30 -12.02
CA GLU A 250 7.02 5.68 -13.43
C GLU A 250 6.39 7.09 -13.53
N GLU A 251 7.06 8.01 -14.21
CA GLU A 251 6.55 9.35 -14.52
C GLU A 251 5.31 9.28 -15.45
N LEU A 252 4.47 10.32 -15.33
CA LEU A 252 3.19 10.51 -16.04
C LEU A 252 3.31 10.40 -17.57
#